data_AF-A0A849QU42-F1
#
_entry.id   AF-A0A849QU42-F1
#
_cell.length_a   1.000
_cell.length_b   1.000
_cell.length_c   1.000
_cell.angle_alpha   90.00
_cell.angle_beta   90.00
_cell.angle_gamma   90.00
#
_symmetry.space_group_name_H-M   'P 1'
#
loop_
_entity.id
_entity.type
_entity.pdbx_description
1 polymer ?
#
loop_
_entity_poly.entity_id
_entity_poly.type
_entity_poly.pdbx_seq_one_letter_code
_entity_poly.pdbx_strand_id
1 'polypeptide(L)'
;FVLVILSFFLTAYVQPSLAEEDDEEFLEMVENKTFLFFYENTDERGFTIESTAWPIGSIASSGFYLTSIPIAIERKWITHEEGYQRVLTTLNSYYDDPNDPDDFYVENEHGFFPHWFHQETGKWNEIDCFSSIDTAILMAGVLTVRQYFPDTEIETVATNLYEDVDWEWMLNGGDTLSMGWRPDTGFLSSRWEGYNEGMLAVLLALGSPDHSIPDESWDAWTRTYKPAKYTYNNQSYTFI
;
A
#
# COMPACT_ATOMS: atom_id res chain seq x y z
N PHE A 1 1.64 -76.09 9.89
CA PHE A 1 2.15 -74.91 10.61
C PHE A 1 2.40 -73.81 9.60
N VAL A 2 1.60 -72.75 9.64
CA VAL A 2 1.97 -71.32 9.62
C VAL A 2 0.71 -70.55 9.24
N LEU A 3 0.29 -69.72 10.20
CA LEU A 3 -0.88 -68.86 10.22
C LEU A 3 -0.89 -67.83 9.08
N VAL A 4 -2.07 -67.61 8.52
CA VAL A 4 -2.44 -66.37 7.81
C VAL A 4 -2.70 -65.31 8.89
N ILE A 5 -1.86 -64.28 8.95
CA ILE A 5 -2.09 -63.09 9.78
C ILE A 5 -2.83 -62.07 8.90
N LEU A 6 -4.11 -61.88 9.18
CA LEU A 6 -4.89 -60.72 8.73
C LEU A 6 -4.47 -59.52 9.59
N SER A 7 -3.59 -58.68 9.06
CA SER A 7 -3.32 -57.36 9.64
C SER A 7 -4.42 -56.39 9.19
N PHE A 8 -5.33 -56.08 10.11
CA PHE A 8 -6.18 -54.89 10.02
C PHE A 8 -5.27 -53.66 10.12
N PHE A 9 -4.97 -53.03 8.99
CA PHE A 9 -4.53 -51.64 8.99
C PHE A 9 -5.79 -50.76 9.12
N LEU A 10 -6.15 -50.40 10.37
CA LEU A 10 -6.85 -49.15 10.59
C LEU A 10 -5.82 -48.04 10.32
N THR A 11 -5.72 -47.60 9.06
CA THR A 11 -5.31 -46.21 8.82
C THR A 11 -6.42 -45.37 9.41
N ALA A 12 -6.15 -44.70 10.54
CA ALA A 12 -6.96 -43.56 10.93
C ALA A 12 -6.94 -42.60 9.74
N TYR A 13 -8.05 -42.52 9.01
CA TYR A 13 -8.36 -41.34 8.23
C TYR A 13 -8.42 -40.22 9.27
N VAL A 14 -7.32 -39.48 9.42
CA VAL A 14 -7.41 -38.14 10.00
C VAL A 14 -8.31 -37.39 9.03
N GLN A 15 -9.56 -37.15 9.43
CA GLN A 15 -10.41 -36.24 8.69
C GLN A 15 -9.74 -34.87 8.73
N PRO A 16 -9.41 -34.25 7.58
CA PRO A 16 -8.82 -32.90 7.55
C PRO A 16 -9.75 -31.84 8.17
N SER A 17 -11.05 -32.14 8.28
CA SER A 17 -12.09 -31.14 8.49
C SER A 17 -12.06 -30.41 9.85
N LEU A 18 -11.51 -30.99 10.92
CA LEU A 18 -11.55 -30.35 12.25
C LEU A 18 -10.39 -29.36 12.51
N ALA A 19 -9.27 -29.49 11.81
CA ALA A 19 -8.16 -28.54 11.90
C ALA A 19 -8.35 -27.38 10.90
N GLU A 20 -8.91 -27.67 9.73
CA GLU A 20 -9.21 -26.66 8.71
C GLU A 20 -10.32 -25.69 9.17
N GLU A 21 -11.37 -26.16 9.87
CA GLU A 21 -12.42 -25.28 10.41
C GLU A 21 -11.89 -24.31 11.48
N ASP A 22 -10.93 -24.73 12.33
CA ASP A 22 -10.30 -23.87 13.35
C ASP A 22 -9.36 -22.83 12.71
N ASP A 23 -8.61 -23.22 11.67
CA ASP A 23 -7.75 -22.32 10.91
C ASP A 23 -8.56 -21.27 10.13
N GLU A 24 -9.68 -21.65 9.50
CA GLU A 24 -10.57 -20.72 8.79
C GLU A 24 -11.24 -19.71 9.73
N GLU A 25 -11.76 -20.16 10.88
CA GLU A 25 -12.33 -19.26 11.88
C GLU A 25 -11.27 -18.32 12.48
N PHE A 26 -10.06 -18.83 12.71
CA PHE A 26 -8.94 -18.02 13.18
C PHE A 26 -8.53 -16.96 12.16
N LEU A 27 -8.39 -17.32 10.89
CA LEU A 27 -8.05 -16.38 9.81
C LEU A 27 -9.15 -15.32 9.63
N GLU A 28 -10.42 -15.71 9.63
CA GLU A 28 -11.56 -14.78 9.60
C GLU A 28 -11.48 -13.77 10.76
N MET A 29 -11.23 -14.25 11.98
CA MET A 29 -11.09 -13.40 13.15
C MET A 29 -9.92 -12.43 13.01
N VAL A 30 -8.75 -12.91 12.56
CA VAL A 30 -7.55 -12.07 12.40
C VAL A 30 -7.80 -10.99 11.36
N GLU A 31 -8.28 -11.36 10.16
CA GLU A 31 -8.51 -10.39 9.09
C GLU A 31 -9.58 -9.36 9.49
N ASN A 32 -10.71 -9.79 10.08
CA ASN A 32 -11.75 -8.88 10.53
C ASN A 32 -11.24 -7.91 11.61
N LYS A 33 -10.48 -8.40 12.60
CA LYS A 33 -9.91 -7.54 13.64
C LYS A 33 -8.86 -6.57 13.11
N THR A 34 -8.08 -6.98 12.11
CA THR A 34 -7.13 -6.09 11.42
C THR A 34 -7.86 -5.03 10.62
N PHE A 35 -8.94 -5.38 9.92
CA PHE A 35 -9.80 -4.39 9.25
C PHE A 35 -10.41 -3.39 10.24
N LEU A 36 -10.88 -3.86 11.40
CA LEU A 36 -11.46 -2.99 12.43
C LEU A 36 -10.48 -1.94 12.95
N PHE A 37 -9.17 -2.22 12.98
CA PHE A 37 -8.18 -1.18 13.28
C PHE A 37 -8.33 0.01 12.31
N PHE A 38 -8.31 -0.23 11.00
CA PHE A 38 -8.43 0.86 10.03
C PHE A 38 -9.83 1.49 10.07
N TYR A 39 -10.87 0.67 10.15
CA TYR A 39 -12.25 1.13 10.10
C TYR A 39 -12.63 2.01 11.29
N GLU A 40 -12.24 1.63 12.51
CA GLU A 40 -12.55 2.36 13.75
C GLU A 40 -11.61 3.55 13.98
N ASN A 41 -10.40 3.51 13.41
CA ASN A 41 -9.39 4.57 13.57
C ASN A 41 -9.20 5.41 12.30
N THR A 42 -10.21 5.42 11.43
CA THR A 42 -10.35 6.40 10.36
C THR A 42 -11.45 7.38 10.73
N ASP A 43 -11.12 8.67 10.75
CA ASP A 43 -12.05 9.72 11.16
C ASP A 43 -13.10 10.07 10.08
N GLU A 44 -13.96 11.04 10.40
CA GLU A 44 -15.03 11.51 9.49
C GLU A 44 -14.51 12.18 8.20
N ARG A 45 -13.24 12.59 8.17
CA ARG A 45 -12.56 13.12 6.97
C ARG A 45 -11.87 12.00 6.21
N GLY A 46 -11.92 10.75 6.68
CA GLY A 46 -11.27 9.64 6.00
C GLY A 46 -9.77 9.52 6.28
N PHE A 47 -9.26 10.18 7.34
CA PHE A 47 -7.86 10.06 7.76
C PHE A 47 -7.64 8.93 8.74
N THR A 48 -6.67 8.07 8.45
CA THR A 48 -6.34 6.91 9.26
C THR A 48 -5.11 7.20 10.12
N ILE A 49 -5.15 6.83 11.40
CA ILE A 49 -4.03 7.07 12.31
C ILE A 49 -2.84 6.14 12.05
N GLU A 50 -1.65 6.59 12.42
CA GLU A 50 -0.42 5.79 12.46
C GLU A 50 -0.54 4.62 13.44
N SER A 51 -0.91 4.91 14.69
CA SER A 51 -1.07 3.88 15.72
C SER A 51 -1.96 4.35 16.87
N THR A 52 -2.49 3.42 17.65
CA THR A 52 -3.25 3.74 18.87
C THR A 52 -2.39 4.33 19.99
N ALA A 53 -1.06 4.14 19.94
CA ALA A 53 -0.11 4.73 20.88
C ALA A 53 0.29 6.16 20.50
N TRP A 54 0.19 6.51 19.21
CA TRP A 54 0.49 7.81 18.67
C TRP A 54 -0.51 8.15 17.55
N PRO A 55 -1.70 8.68 17.91
CA PRO A 55 -2.80 8.89 16.98
C PRO A 55 -2.58 10.17 16.16
N ILE A 56 -1.62 10.10 15.23
CA ILE A 56 -1.34 11.11 14.21
C ILE A 56 -1.77 10.56 12.84
N GLY A 57 -2.20 11.40 11.90
CA GLY A 57 -2.58 10.94 10.55
C GLY A 57 -1.37 10.32 9.84
N SER A 58 -1.59 9.21 9.13
CA SER A 58 -0.55 8.47 8.40
C SER A 58 -1.05 8.10 7.01
N ILE A 59 -0.30 8.53 5.98
CA ILE A 59 -0.71 8.32 4.60
C ILE A 59 -0.55 6.85 4.18
N ALA A 60 0.46 6.14 4.72
CA ALA A 60 0.60 4.71 4.51
C ALA A 60 -0.57 3.94 5.14
N SER A 61 -0.98 4.30 6.36
CA SER A 61 -2.19 3.73 6.98
C SER A 61 -3.43 3.96 6.14
N SER A 62 -3.61 5.16 5.56
CA SER A 62 -4.72 5.43 4.64
C SER A 62 -4.65 4.61 3.35
N GLY A 63 -3.46 4.39 2.78
CA GLY A 63 -3.26 3.49 1.63
C GLY A 63 -3.69 2.05 1.93
N PHE A 64 -3.28 1.52 3.08
CA PHE A 64 -3.73 0.20 3.52
C PHE A 64 -5.23 0.16 3.82
N TYR A 65 -5.80 1.23 4.40
CA TYR A 65 -7.24 1.33 4.63
C TYR A 65 -8.03 1.26 3.32
N LEU A 66 -7.65 2.03 2.29
CA LEU A 66 -8.27 1.98 0.96
C LEU A 66 -8.25 0.56 0.39
N THR A 67 -7.12 -0.15 0.51
CA THR A 67 -7.00 -1.55 0.08
C THR A 67 -7.93 -2.50 0.86
N SER A 68 -8.12 -2.23 2.16
CA SER A 68 -8.95 -3.07 3.03
C SER A 68 -10.45 -2.96 2.76
N ILE A 69 -10.92 -1.87 2.16
CA ILE A 69 -12.35 -1.63 1.94
C ILE A 69 -12.98 -2.64 0.96
N PRO A 70 -12.43 -2.87 -0.25
CA PRO A 70 -12.91 -3.93 -1.14
C PRO A 70 -12.97 -5.31 -0.46
N ILE A 71 -11.95 -5.64 0.34
CA ILE A 71 -11.90 -6.91 1.09
C ILE A 71 -13.09 -6.98 2.06
N ALA A 72 -13.34 -5.92 2.83
CA ALA A 72 -14.44 -5.87 3.79
C ALA A 72 -15.84 -5.95 3.13
N ILE A 73 -16.00 -5.41 1.93
CA ILE A 73 -17.24 -5.52 1.14
C ILE A 73 -17.44 -6.98 0.70
N GLU A 74 -16.43 -7.61 0.11
CA GLU A 74 -16.50 -9.00 -0.36
C GLU A 74 -16.72 -9.98 0.80
N ARG A 75 -16.10 -9.69 1.95
CA ARG A 75 -16.30 -10.40 3.23
C ARG A 75 -17.64 -10.08 3.91
N LYS A 76 -18.39 -9.10 3.41
CA LYS A 76 -19.69 -8.63 3.95
C LYS A 76 -19.62 -8.09 5.37
N TRP A 77 -18.47 -7.59 5.80
CA TRP A 77 -18.32 -6.88 7.07
C TRP A 77 -18.94 -5.48 7.00
N ILE A 78 -18.92 -4.88 5.82
CA ILE A 78 -19.60 -3.62 5.49
C ILE A 78 -20.41 -3.76 4.21
N THR A 79 -21.33 -2.83 3.98
CA THR A 79 -22.08 -2.80 2.71
C THR A 79 -21.27 -2.13 1.59
N HIS A 80 -21.60 -2.43 0.33
CA HIS A 80 -20.99 -1.76 -0.83
C HIS A 80 -21.19 -0.23 -0.77
N GLU A 81 -22.39 0.23 -0.42
CA GLU A 81 -22.68 1.67 -0.31
C GLU A 81 -21.82 2.34 0.76
N GLU A 82 -21.70 1.71 1.93
CA GLU A 82 -20.85 2.22 3.00
C GLU A 82 -19.38 2.28 2.60
N GLY A 83 -18.87 1.23 1.94
CA GLY A 83 -17.51 1.20 1.43
C GLY A 83 -17.25 2.26 0.37
N TYR A 84 -18.20 2.49 -0.54
CA TYR A 84 -18.16 3.56 -1.52
C TYR A 84 -18.01 4.94 -0.86
N GLN A 85 -18.89 5.26 0.11
CA GLN A 85 -18.87 6.56 0.78
C GLN A 85 -17.56 6.78 1.56
N ARG A 86 -17.06 5.75 2.24
CA ARG A 86 -15.79 5.81 2.97
C ARG A 86 -14.60 6.05 2.03
N VAL A 87 -14.53 5.33 0.93
CA VAL A 87 -13.45 5.53 -0.07
C VAL A 87 -13.52 6.93 -0.66
N LEU A 88 -14.69 7.37 -1.13
CA LEU A 88 -14.83 8.69 -1.73
C LEU A 88 -14.45 9.80 -0.73
N THR A 89 -14.85 9.67 0.53
CA THR A 89 -14.48 10.61 1.60
C THR A 89 -12.97 10.67 1.80
N THR A 90 -12.32 9.50 1.91
CA THR A 90 -10.86 9.43 2.05
C THR A 90 -10.16 10.06 0.84
N LEU A 91 -10.53 9.68 -0.39
CA LEU A 91 -9.89 10.22 -1.60
C LEU A 91 -10.03 11.75 -1.70
N ASN A 92 -11.23 12.28 -1.45
CA ASN A 92 -11.45 13.73 -1.49
C ASN A 92 -10.63 14.49 -0.45
N SER A 93 -10.27 13.87 0.67
CA SER A 93 -9.44 14.53 1.68
C SER A 93 -7.94 14.49 1.37
N TYR A 94 -7.54 13.81 0.30
CA TYR A 94 -6.18 13.85 -0.25
C TYR A 94 -6.08 14.64 -1.55
N TYR A 95 -7.18 14.76 -2.30
CA TYR A 95 -7.22 15.47 -3.57
C TYR A 95 -7.27 16.98 -3.35
N ASP A 96 -6.36 17.72 -3.98
CA ASP A 96 -6.35 19.19 -3.98
C ASP A 96 -7.16 19.65 -5.20
N ASP A 97 -8.48 19.88 -5.08
CA ASP A 97 -9.30 20.29 -6.22
C ASP A 97 -8.91 21.70 -6.69
N PRO A 98 -8.33 21.85 -7.90
CA PRO A 98 -7.93 23.17 -8.40
C PRO A 98 -9.11 24.12 -8.63
N ASN A 99 -10.35 23.63 -8.58
CA ASN A 99 -11.57 24.41 -8.74
C ASN A 99 -12.17 24.88 -7.40
N ASP A 100 -11.71 24.36 -6.27
CA ASP A 100 -12.17 24.74 -4.93
C ASP A 100 -10.99 25.24 -4.07
N PRO A 101 -10.73 26.56 -4.03
CA PRO A 101 -9.61 27.11 -3.27
C PRO A 101 -9.78 27.02 -1.75
N ASP A 102 -10.97 26.66 -1.27
CA ASP A 102 -11.26 26.46 0.15
C ASP A 102 -11.32 24.95 0.51
N ASP A 103 -10.93 24.07 -0.43
CA ASP A 103 -10.94 22.63 -0.23
C ASP A 103 -10.00 22.23 0.92
N PHE A 104 -10.44 21.22 1.66
CA PHE A 104 -9.67 20.69 2.75
C PHE A 104 -8.99 19.41 2.30
N TYR A 105 -7.66 19.44 2.24
CA TYR A 105 -6.85 18.31 1.82
C TYR A 105 -5.60 18.15 2.69
N VAL A 106 -4.97 16.99 2.62
CA VAL A 106 -3.64 16.78 3.19
C VAL A 106 -2.60 17.52 2.35
N GLU A 107 -1.88 18.44 2.99
CA GLU A 107 -0.78 19.18 2.38
C GLU A 107 0.15 18.22 1.62
N ASN A 108 0.41 18.53 0.36
CA ASN A 108 1.30 17.76 -0.50
C ASN A 108 2.27 18.71 -1.23
N GLU A 109 3.39 18.16 -1.68
CA GLU A 109 4.36 18.86 -2.51
C GLU A 109 4.57 18.01 -3.77
N HIS A 110 4.21 18.55 -4.94
CA HIS A 110 4.36 17.83 -6.22
C HIS A 110 3.67 16.44 -6.22
N GLY A 111 2.50 16.33 -5.55
CA GLY A 111 1.76 15.08 -5.41
C GLY A 111 2.35 14.09 -4.40
N PHE A 112 3.45 14.44 -3.72
CA PHE A 112 3.97 13.67 -2.59
C PHE A 112 3.37 14.15 -1.28
N PHE A 113 3.01 13.22 -0.42
CA PHE A 113 2.40 13.53 0.87
C PHE A 113 3.38 13.29 2.03
N PRO A 114 3.20 13.97 3.18
CA PRO A 114 4.02 13.75 4.36
C PRO A 114 3.81 12.36 4.95
N HIS A 115 4.86 11.74 5.49
CA HIS A 115 4.74 10.51 6.29
C HIS A 115 3.57 10.61 7.30
N TRP A 116 3.52 11.73 8.01
CA TRP A 116 2.52 12.01 9.03
C TRP A 116 2.04 13.46 9.01
N PHE A 117 0.78 13.65 9.36
CA PHE A 117 0.12 14.95 9.34
C PHE A 117 -0.86 15.12 10.51
N HIS A 118 -1.16 16.37 10.85
CA HIS A 118 -2.19 16.71 11.84
C HIS A 118 -3.59 16.56 11.22
N GLN A 119 -4.35 15.56 11.66
CA GLN A 119 -5.69 15.24 11.12
C GLN A 119 -6.66 16.42 11.11
N GLU A 120 -6.57 17.31 12.11
CA GLU A 120 -7.46 18.48 12.22
C GLU A 120 -7.19 19.54 11.15
N THR A 121 -6.01 19.51 10.55
CA THR A 121 -5.54 20.58 9.64
C THR A 121 -5.06 20.08 8.28
N GLY A 122 -4.82 18.78 8.11
CA GLY A 122 -4.19 18.22 6.91
C GLY A 122 -2.70 18.55 6.77
N LYS A 123 -2.10 19.33 7.68
CA LYS A 123 -0.74 19.84 7.54
C LYS A 123 0.33 18.88 8.00
N TRP A 124 1.50 18.94 7.37
CA TRP A 124 2.69 18.20 7.78
C TRP A 124 3.03 18.44 9.27
N ASN A 125 3.43 17.38 9.97
CA ASN A 125 3.75 17.43 11.41
C ASN A 125 5.19 17.89 11.75
N GLU A 126 5.97 18.29 10.75
CA GLU A 126 7.35 18.80 10.88
C GLU A 126 8.43 17.77 11.30
N ILE A 127 8.08 16.51 11.55
CA ILE A 127 9.02 15.52 12.09
C ILE A 127 9.90 14.89 11.00
N ASP A 128 9.32 14.44 9.89
CA ASP A 128 10.03 13.61 8.90
C ASP A 128 10.15 14.24 7.51
N CYS A 129 9.34 13.85 6.55
CA CYS A 129 9.41 14.36 5.19
C CYS A 129 8.12 14.09 4.42
N PHE A 130 8.01 14.73 3.27
CA PHE A 130 7.16 14.31 2.17
C PHE A 130 7.80 13.06 1.55
N SER A 131 7.14 11.92 1.75
CA SER A 131 7.75 10.60 1.64
C SER A 131 7.36 9.92 0.34
N SER A 132 8.36 9.49 -0.41
CA SER A 132 8.16 8.80 -1.69
C SER A 132 7.57 7.39 -1.52
N ILE A 133 7.99 6.64 -0.50
CA ILE A 133 7.49 5.28 -0.26
C ILE A 133 6.08 5.28 0.31
N ASP A 134 5.78 6.17 1.25
CA ASP A 134 4.45 6.22 1.85
C ASP A 134 3.42 6.79 0.88
N THR A 135 3.82 7.73 0.02
CA THR A 135 3.00 8.14 -1.14
C THR A 135 2.77 6.95 -2.08
N ALA A 136 3.79 6.13 -2.36
CA ALA A 136 3.61 4.92 -3.18
C ALA A 136 2.63 3.91 -2.56
N ILE A 137 2.65 3.74 -1.23
CA ILE A 137 1.70 2.89 -0.51
C ILE A 137 0.28 3.46 -0.60
N LEU A 138 0.11 4.79 -0.41
CA LEU A 138 -1.17 5.47 -0.62
C LEU A 138 -1.68 5.20 -2.04
N MET A 139 -0.84 5.44 -3.05
CA MET A 139 -1.20 5.24 -4.46
C MET A 139 -1.54 3.80 -4.81
N ALA A 140 -0.91 2.80 -4.20
CA ALA A 140 -1.31 1.41 -4.37
C ALA A 140 -2.74 1.17 -3.86
N GLY A 141 -3.12 1.78 -2.74
CA GLY A 141 -4.50 1.77 -2.24
C GLY A 141 -5.47 2.50 -3.16
N VAL A 142 -5.10 3.69 -3.62
CA VAL A 142 -5.87 4.51 -4.58
C VAL A 142 -6.15 3.73 -5.87
N LEU A 143 -5.12 3.13 -6.47
CA LEU A 143 -5.27 2.30 -7.67
C LEU A 143 -6.14 1.06 -7.42
N THR A 144 -6.06 0.46 -6.23
CA THR A 144 -6.90 -0.70 -5.86
C THR A 144 -8.37 -0.31 -5.86
N VAL A 145 -8.74 0.79 -5.20
CA VAL A 145 -10.14 1.23 -5.15
C VAL A 145 -10.63 1.78 -6.49
N ARG A 146 -9.74 2.40 -7.27
CA ARG A 146 -10.03 2.81 -8.66
C ARG A 146 -10.53 1.65 -9.50
N GLN A 147 -9.84 0.50 -9.42
CA GLN A 147 -10.23 -0.70 -10.17
C GLN A 147 -11.48 -1.38 -9.60
N TYR A 148 -11.71 -1.27 -8.29
CA TYR A 148 -12.87 -1.90 -7.64
C TYR A 148 -14.18 -1.13 -7.87
N PHE A 149 -14.12 0.20 -8.04
CA PHE A 149 -15.30 1.07 -8.28
C PHE A 149 -15.25 1.73 -9.69
N PRO A 150 -15.31 0.96 -10.78
CA PRO A 150 -15.25 1.51 -12.14
C PRO A 150 -16.52 2.32 -12.50
N ASP A 151 -16.37 3.25 -13.42
CA ASP A 151 -17.40 4.15 -13.94
C ASP A 151 -18.06 5.03 -12.85
N THR A 152 -17.29 5.39 -11.81
CA THR A 152 -17.76 6.21 -10.67
C THR A 152 -16.88 7.44 -10.43
N GLU A 153 -17.31 8.29 -9.50
CA GLU A 153 -16.52 9.44 -9.04
C GLU A 153 -15.19 9.00 -8.39
N ILE A 154 -15.19 7.85 -7.69
CA ILE A 154 -13.96 7.25 -7.13
C ILE A 154 -12.93 7.01 -8.23
N GLU A 155 -13.34 6.48 -9.39
CA GLU A 155 -12.41 6.26 -10.50
C GLU A 155 -11.78 7.57 -10.97
N THR A 156 -12.57 8.64 -11.05
CA THR A 156 -12.11 9.95 -11.51
C THR A 156 -11.11 10.57 -10.52
N VAL A 157 -11.48 10.68 -9.24
CA VAL A 157 -10.63 11.28 -8.21
C VAL A 157 -9.36 10.46 -8.00
N ALA A 158 -9.47 9.13 -7.98
CA ALA A 158 -8.31 8.24 -7.87
C ALA A 158 -7.36 8.32 -9.07
N THR A 159 -7.89 8.58 -10.27
CA THR A 159 -7.06 8.80 -11.47
C THR A 159 -6.26 10.07 -11.31
N ASN A 160 -6.92 11.19 -11.01
CA ASN A 160 -6.26 12.48 -10.86
C ASN A 160 -5.17 12.43 -9.76
N LEU A 161 -5.50 11.89 -8.58
CA LEU A 161 -4.54 11.71 -7.48
C LEU A 161 -3.28 10.92 -7.89
N TYR A 162 -3.45 9.86 -8.68
CA TYR A 162 -2.34 9.03 -9.12
C TYR A 162 -1.49 9.72 -10.20
N GLU A 163 -2.16 10.42 -11.12
CA GLU A 163 -1.50 11.11 -12.24
C GLU A 163 -0.78 12.39 -11.78
N ASP A 164 -1.21 13.02 -10.69
CA ASP A 164 -0.58 14.23 -10.13
C ASP A 164 0.77 13.97 -9.41
N VAL A 165 1.15 12.70 -9.18
CA VAL A 165 2.42 12.38 -8.50
C VAL A 165 3.62 12.56 -9.44
N ASP A 166 4.42 13.60 -9.18
CA ASP A 166 5.56 13.98 -10.03
C ASP A 166 6.83 13.17 -9.71
N TRP A 167 6.89 11.92 -10.16
CA TRP A 167 8.06 11.06 -9.88
C TRP A 167 9.37 11.57 -10.48
N GLU A 168 9.31 12.34 -11.58
CA GLU A 168 10.48 13.00 -12.15
C GLU A 168 11.07 14.02 -11.16
N TRP A 169 10.23 14.83 -10.52
CA TRP A 169 10.65 15.75 -9.46
C TRP A 169 11.35 15.02 -8.30
N MET A 170 10.82 13.87 -7.88
CA MET A 170 11.39 13.09 -6.78
C MET A 170 12.74 12.41 -7.12
N LEU A 171 13.11 12.30 -8.40
CA LEU A 171 14.48 11.96 -8.78
C LEU A 171 15.48 13.03 -8.35
N ASN A 172 15.08 14.29 -8.25
CA ASN A 172 15.99 15.40 -7.96
C ASN A 172 17.26 15.35 -8.84
N GLY A 173 17.08 15.06 -10.13
CA GLY A 173 18.16 14.96 -11.13
C GLY A 173 19.14 13.78 -10.99
N GLY A 174 18.90 12.83 -10.07
CA GLY A 174 19.68 11.59 -9.97
C GLY A 174 19.04 10.40 -10.69
N ASP A 175 19.65 9.22 -10.56
CA ASP A 175 19.24 7.99 -11.26
C ASP A 175 18.27 7.09 -10.47
N THR A 176 18.26 7.21 -9.14
CA THR A 176 17.31 6.55 -8.21
C THR A 176 16.32 7.57 -7.62
N LEU A 177 15.23 7.15 -6.99
CA LEU A 177 14.34 8.11 -6.30
C LEU A 177 14.99 8.61 -4.99
N SER A 178 14.83 9.89 -4.65
CA SER A 178 15.09 10.34 -3.26
C SER A 178 14.10 9.67 -2.32
N MET A 179 14.50 9.41 -1.08
CA MET A 179 13.57 8.85 -0.08
C MET A 179 12.47 9.85 0.29
N GLY A 180 12.76 11.15 0.21
CA GLY A 180 11.77 12.17 0.46
C GLY A 180 12.32 13.58 0.36
N TRP A 181 11.47 14.55 0.65
CA TRP A 181 11.77 15.97 0.60
C TRP A 181 11.21 16.69 1.83
N ARG A 182 11.90 17.75 2.27
CA ARG A 182 11.43 18.61 3.37
C ARG A 182 11.39 20.09 2.95
N PRO A 183 10.36 20.85 3.37
CA PRO A 183 10.30 22.30 3.12
C PRO A 183 11.48 23.09 3.68
N ASP A 184 12.04 22.65 4.81
CA ASP A 184 13.09 23.37 5.54
C ASP A 184 14.51 23.10 5.01
N THR A 185 14.74 21.94 4.40
CA THR A 185 16.08 21.42 4.09
C THR A 185 16.22 20.86 2.67
N GLY A 186 15.12 20.72 1.93
CA GLY A 186 15.08 20.17 0.58
C GLY A 186 15.07 18.64 0.56
N PHE A 187 15.55 18.05 -0.54
CA PHE A 187 15.61 16.60 -0.71
C PHE A 187 16.55 15.93 0.29
N LEU A 188 16.15 14.76 0.78
CA LEU A 188 16.98 13.93 1.63
C LEU A 188 18.22 13.43 0.87
N SER A 189 19.34 13.28 1.58
CA SER A 189 20.55 12.67 1.03
C SER A 189 20.39 11.17 0.74
N SER A 190 19.45 10.52 1.43
CA SER A 190 19.15 9.10 1.27
C SER A 190 18.32 8.87 0.02
N ARG A 191 18.63 7.79 -0.70
CA ARG A 191 17.98 7.41 -1.96
C ARG A 191 17.66 5.93 -1.97
N TRP A 192 16.65 5.57 -2.75
CA TRP A 192 16.20 4.19 -2.89
C TRP A 192 17.19 3.37 -3.74
N GLU A 193 17.96 2.52 -3.08
CA GLU A 193 18.75 1.47 -3.69
C GLU A 193 18.26 0.13 -3.16
N GLY A 194 17.98 -0.84 -4.03
CA GLY A 194 17.38 -2.09 -3.58
C GLY A 194 18.40 -3.04 -2.93
N TYR A 195 17.99 -4.21 -2.46
CA TYR A 195 16.60 -4.69 -2.36
C TYR A 195 15.98 -4.25 -1.02
N ASN A 196 14.84 -3.56 -1.08
CA ASN A 196 14.02 -3.16 0.07
C ASN A 196 12.59 -2.77 -0.39
N GLU A 197 11.78 -2.21 0.50
CA GLU A 197 10.39 -1.78 0.28
C GLU A 197 10.21 -0.72 -0.82
N GLY A 198 11.27 0.06 -1.12
CA GLY A 198 11.28 1.10 -2.16
C GLY A 198 10.95 0.61 -3.56
N MET A 199 10.94 -0.71 -3.79
CA MET A 199 10.55 -1.32 -5.06
C MET A 199 9.17 -0.86 -5.52
N LEU A 200 8.21 -0.70 -4.60
CA LEU A 200 6.86 -0.23 -4.94
C LEU A 200 6.90 1.17 -5.56
N ALA A 201 7.63 2.10 -4.94
CA ALA A 201 7.79 3.46 -5.45
C ALA A 201 8.44 3.47 -6.83
N VAL A 202 9.51 2.69 -7.03
CA VAL A 202 10.19 2.57 -8.34
C VAL A 202 9.25 2.03 -9.42
N LEU A 203 8.45 1.00 -9.12
CA LEU A 203 7.53 0.41 -10.09
C LEU A 203 6.38 1.36 -10.45
N LEU A 204 5.81 2.07 -9.47
CA LEU A 204 4.78 3.07 -9.73
C LEU A 204 5.33 4.27 -10.51
N ALA A 205 6.56 4.69 -10.20
CA ALA A 205 7.24 5.76 -10.92
C ALA A 205 7.53 5.40 -12.38
N LEU A 206 7.94 4.16 -12.67
CA LEU A 206 8.11 3.68 -14.05
C LEU A 206 6.76 3.54 -14.78
N GLY A 207 5.70 3.23 -14.04
CA GLY A 207 4.35 3.05 -14.59
C GLY A 207 3.51 4.32 -14.69
N SER A 208 4.00 5.46 -14.19
CA SER A 208 3.27 6.73 -14.23
C SER A 208 3.05 7.17 -15.69
N PRO A 209 1.83 7.59 -16.08
CA PRO A 209 1.56 7.98 -17.46
C PRO A 209 2.14 9.37 -17.83
N ASP A 210 2.18 10.31 -16.87
CA ASP A 210 2.52 11.71 -17.13
C ASP A 210 3.88 12.13 -16.53
N HIS A 211 4.26 11.55 -15.39
CA HIS A 211 5.49 11.88 -14.67
C HIS A 211 6.39 10.66 -14.48
N SER A 212 6.56 9.85 -15.54
CA SER A 212 7.39 8.64 -15.48
C SER A 212 8.87 8.95 -15.27
N ILE A 213 9.56 8.12 -14.47
CA ILE A 213 11.02 8.11 -14.44
C ILE A 213 11.61 7.31 -15.64
N PRO A 214 12.87 7.57 -16.05
CA PRO A 214 13.48 6.83 -17.17
C PRO A 214 13.62 5.33 -16.90
N ASP A 215 13.54 4.50 -17.95
CA ASP A 215 13.72 3.05 -17.86
C ASP A 215 15.04 2.65 -17.16
N GLU A 216 16.11 3.44 -17.35
CA GLU A 216 17.41 3.22 -16.74
C GLU A 216 17.40 3.32 -15.20
N SER A 217 16.36 3.91 -14.60
CA SER A 217 16.19 3.93 -13.15
C SER A 217 15.98 2.53 -12.58
N TRP A 218 15.46 1.56 -13.36
CA TRP A 218 15.40 0.16 -12.94
C TRP A 218 16.80 -0.47 -12.79
N ASP A 219 17.70 -0.17 -13.73
CA ASP A 219 19.10 -0.61 -13.66
C ASP A 219 19.83 0.06 -12.50
N ALA A 220 19.50 1.31 -12.16
CA ALA A 220 20.02 1.99 -10.99
C ALA A 220 19.52 1.35 -9.68
N TRP A 221 18.21 1.06 -9.58
CA TRP A 221 17.60 0.40 -8.43
C TRP A 221 18.20 -0.98 -8.12
N THR A 222 18.46 -1.78 -9.16
CA THR A 222 18.99 -3.15 -9.02
C THR A 222 20.52 -3.23 -8.94
N ARG A 223 21.24 -2.11 -9.03
CA ARG A 223 22.71 -2.08 -9.18
C ARG A 223 23.48 -2.72 -8.01
N THR A 224 22.90 -2.72 -6.83
CA THR A 224 23.45 -3.30 -5.58
C THR A 224 23.19 -4.80 -5.46
N TYR A 225 22.38 -5.38 -6.34
CA TYR A 225 21.98 -6.78 -6.26
C TYR A 225 23.19 -7.68 -6.49
N LYS A 226 23.31 -8.71 -5.66
CA LYS A 226 24.41 -9.66 -5.76
C LYS A 226 23.90 -10.89 -6.51
N PRO A 227 24.47 -11.21 -7.68
CA PRO A 227 24.04 -12.38 -8.44
C PRO A 227 24.09 -13.64 -7.59
N ALA A 228 22.95 -14.30 -7.43
CA ALA A 228 22.85 -15.59 -6.76
C ALA A 228 22.76 -16.70 -7.81
N LYS A 229 23.68 -17.66 -7.73
CA LYS A 229 23.60 -18.88 -8.54
C LYS A 229 22.93 -19.98 -7.74
N TYR A 230 21.78 -20.42 -8.21
CA TYR A 230 21.08 -21.57 -7.65
C TYR A 230 21.20 -22.74 -8.61
N THR A 231 21.50 -23.94 -8.11
CA THR A 231 21.55 -25.15 -8.93
C THR A 231 20.53 -26.16 -8.42
N TYR A 232 19.60 -26.56 -9.28
CA TYR A 232 18.60 -27.58 -9.00
C TYR A 232 18.48 -28.51 -10.20
N ASN A 233 18.49 -29.83 -9.97
CA ASN A 233 18.45 -30.86 -11.02
C ASN A 233 19.43 -30.64 -12.18
N ASN A 234 20.70 -30.35 -11.88
CA ASN A 234 21.76 -30.03 -12.87
C ASN A 234 21.48 -28.82 -13.77
N GLN A 235 20.49 -27.99 -13.44
CA GLN A 235 20.24 -26.71 -14.08
C GLN A 235 20.72 -25.59 -13.16
N SER A 236 21.47 -24.64 -13.73
CA SER A 236 21.93 -23.46 -13.01
C SER A 236 21.06 -22.26 -13.39
N TYR A 237 20.51 -21.62 -12.37
CA TYR A 237 19.73 -20.40 -12.45
C TYR A 237 20.59 -19.27 -11.90
N THR A 238 20.64 -18.15 -12.62
CA THR A 238 21.24 -16.91 -12.10
C THR A 238 20.11 -15.96 -11.82
N PHE A 239 19.93 -15.63 -10.55
CA PHE A 239 19.03 -14.58 -10.10
C PHE A 239 19.89 -13.32 -9.90
N ILE A 240 19.43 -12.21 -10.47
CA ILE A 240 19.91 -10.87 -10.12
C ILE A 240 19.01 -10.42 -8.99
#